data_AF-A0A8B4I709-F1
#
_entry.id   AF-A0A8B4I709-F1
#
_cell.length_a   1.000
_cell.length_b   1.000
_cell.length_c   1.000
_cell.angle_alpha   90.00
_cell.angle_beta   90.00
_cell.angle_gamma   90.00
#
_symmetry.space_group_name_H-M   'P 1'
#
loop_
_entity.id
_entity.type
_entity.pdbx_description
1 polymer ?
#
loop_
_entity_poly.entity_id
_entity_poly.type
_entity_poly.pdbx_seq_one_letter_code
_entity_poly.pdbx_strand_id
1 'polypeptide(L)'
;MSTPIASLDTPVALVDVAQMQRNIQRMQQRMDTLGVRLRPHIKTSKCLPVITAQMAAGARGVTVSTLKEAEHCFAQGISDVFYAVAIAPGKLPAALALRRKGCNLSVLTDSVAGAQAIVDFAQQHDERFRGVGLKSIATAIAQAWPLKTMRW
;
A
#
# COMPACT_ATOMS: atom_id res chain seq x y z
N MET A 1 -1.70 -18.29 -29.60
CA MET A 1 -2.79 -19.28 -29.76
C MET A 1 -3.59 -19.33 -28.47
N SER A 2 -4.92 -19.51 -28.54
CA SER A 2 -5.75 -19.64 -27.33
C SER A 2 -5.78 -21.11 -26.91
N THR A 3 -5.47 -21.39 -25.64
CA THR A 3 -5.57 -22.74 -25.05
C THR A 3 -7.01 -22.96 -24.57
N PRO A 4 -7.72 -23.99 -25.04
CA PRO A 4 -9.04 -24.33 -24.52
C PRO A 4 -9.00 -24.61 -23.01
N ILE A 5 -9.98 -24.13 -22.24
CA ILE A 5 -10.04 -24.36 -20.79
C ILE A 5 -10.04 -25.85 -20.47
N ALA A 6 -10.73 -26.65 -21.28
CA ALA A 6 -10.86 -28.10 -21.10
C ALA A 6 -9.54 -28.87 -21.29
N SER A 7 -8.50 -28.26 -21.86
CA SER A 7 -7.20 -28.89 -22.06
C SER A 7 -6.16 -28.49 -21.01
N LEU A 8 -6.56 -27.81 -19.93
CA LEU A 8 -5.67 -27.41 -18.84
C LEU A 8 -5.59 -28.50 -17.77
N ASP A 9 -4.37 -28.82 -17.33
CA ASP A 9 -4.17 -29.69 -16.18
C ASP A 9 -4.67 -29.04 -14.89
N THR A 10 -5.47 -29.77 -14.11
CA THR A 10 -6.07 -29.28 -12.87
C THR A 10 -5.28 -29.73 -11.63
N PRO A 11 -5.15 -28.88 -10.59
CA PRO A 11 -5.85 -27.61 -10.39
C PRO A 11 -5.17 -26.41 -11.06
N VAL A 12 -5.99 -25.54 -11.67
CA VAL A 12 -5.56 -24.26 -12.25
C VAL A 12 -6.45 -23.12 -11.77
N ALA A 13 -5.86 -21.96 -11.49
CA ALA A 13 -6.58 -20.74 -11.14
C ALA A 13 -6.80 -19.90 -12.40
N LEU A 14 -8.06 -19.72 -12.80
CA LEU A 14 -8.45 -18.94 -13.97
C LEU A 14 -9.11 -17.62 -13.58
N VAL A 15 -8.83 -16.58 -14.35
CA VAL A 15 -9.45 -15.26 -14.21
C VAL A 15 -10.12 -14.90 -15.54
N ASP A 16 -11.43 -14.65 -15.51
CA ASP A 16 -12.13 -14.03 -16.64
C ASP A 16 -11.67 -12.57 -16.74
N VAL A 17 -10.88 -12.29 -17.78
CA VAL A 17 -10.31 -10.96 -18.03
C VAL A 17 -11.40 -9.93 -18.29
N ALA A 18 -12.48 -10.27 -19.00
CA ALA A 18 -13.56 -9.35 -19.30
C ALA A 18 -14.34 -8.99 -18.02
N GLN A 19 -14.60 -9.97 -17.15
CA GLN A 19 -15.22 -9.72 -15.85
C GLN A 19 -14.31 -8.92 -14.92
N MET A 20 -13.01 -9.22 -14.89
CA MET A 20 -12.02 -8.46 -14.13
C MET A 20 -12.01 -6.99 -14.55
N GLN A 21 -11.97 -6.71 -15.85
CA GLN A 21 -11.98 -5.34 -16.38
C GLN A 21 -13.28 -4.61 -16.01
N ARG A 22 -14.45 -5.25 -16.15
CA ARG A 22 -15.72 -4.67 -15.70
C ARG A 22 -15.72 -4.32 -14.22
N ASN A 23 -15.17 -5.20 -13.38
CA ASN A 23 -15.08 -4.97 -11.93
C ASN A 23 -14.15 -3.80 -11.58
N ILE A 24 -12.99 -3.71 -12.25
CA ILE A 24 -12.03 -2.61 -12.09
C ILE A 24 -12.70 -1.28 -12.48
N GLN A 25 -13.30 -1.21 -13.67
CA GLN A 25 -13.95 0.00 -14.17
C GLN A 25 -15.10 0.45 -13.28
N ARG A 26 -15.96 -0.48 -12.86
CA ARG A 26 -17.07 -0.17 -11.95
C ARG A 26 -16.60 0.45 -10.63
N MET A 27 -15.55 -0.10 -10.03
CA MET A 27 -15.04 0.43 -8.76
C MET A 27 -14.40 1.80 -8.95
N GLN A 28 -13.60 1.97 -10.02
CA GLN A 28 -12.94 3.23 -10.31
C GLN A 28 -13.95 4.35 -10.57
N GLN A 29 -14.93 4.12 -11.45
CA GLN A 29 -16.00 5.08 -11.75
C GLN A 29 -16.77 5.49 -10.49
N ARG A 30 -17.03 4.54 -9.58
CA ARG A 30 -17.70 4.85 -8.31
C ARG A 30 -16.86 5.79 -7.44
N MET A 31 -15.55 5.58 -7.36
CA MET A 31 -14.66 6.47 -6.59
C MET A 31 -14.55 7.85 -7.24
N ASP A 32 -14.50 7.90 -8.57
CA ASP A 32 -14.48 9.14 -9.34
C ASP A 32 -15.76 9.97 -9.08
N THR A 33 -16.94 9.35 -9.14
CA THR A 33 -18.23 10.00 -8.81
C THR A 33 -18.26 10.54 -7.38
N LEU A 34 -17.61 9.87 -6.44
CA LEU A 34 -17.51 10.31 -5.05
C LEU A 34 -16.41 11.37 -4.83
N GLY A 35 -15.61 11.68 -5.85
CA GLY A 35 -14.50 12.63 -5.74
C GLY A 35 -13.34 12.14 -4.87
N VAL A 36 -13.20 10.82 -4.68
CA VAL A 36 -12.16 10.22 -3.84
C VAL A 36 -11.19 9.37 -4.65
N ARG A 37 -9.97 9.19 -4.14
CA ARG A 37 -8.95 8.36 -4.80
C ARG A 37 -9.17 6.89 -4.46
N LEU A 38 -9.13 6.02 -5.47
CA LEU A 38 -9.05 4.58 -5.27
C LEU A 38 -7.60 4.15 -5.03
N ARG A 39 -7.34 3.47 -3.90
CA ARG A 39 -6.08 2.76 -3.61
C ARG A 39 -6.36 1.27 -3.43
N PRO A 40 -6.28 0.45 -4.47
CA PRO A 40 -6.63 -0.97 -4.40
C PRO A 40 -5.71 -1.73 -3.44
N HIS A 41 -6.29 -2.66 -2.70
CA HIS A 41 -5.52 -3.58 -1.88
C HIS A 41 -5.13 -4.82 -2.68
N ILE A 42 -3.84 -5.03 -2.88
CA ILE A 42 -3.34 -6.04 -3.83
C ILE A 42 -3.20 -7.44 -3.22
N LYS A 43 -3.49 -7.62 -1.92
CA LYS A 43 -3.32 -8.92 -1.23
C LYS A 43 -4.15 -10.03 -1.87
N THR A 44 -5.24 -9.66 -2.54
CA THR A 44 -6.16 -10.60 -3.19
C THR A 44 -5.56 -11.22 -4.43
N SER A 45 -4.93 -10.41 -5.30
CA SER A 45 -4.40 -10.92 -6.57
C SER A 45 -2.91 -11.22 -6.53
N LYS A 46 -2.12 -10.37 -5.85
CA LYS A 46 -0.64 -10.36 -5.88
C LYS A 46 -0.07 -10.55 -7.29
N CYS A 47 -0.80 -10.05 -8.29
CA CYS A 47 -0.57 -10.32 -9.70
C CYS A 47 -0.39 -9.01 -10.45
N LEU A 48 0.81 -8.78 -10.99
CA LEU A 48 1.19 -7.52 -11.61
C LEU A 48 0.25 -7.10 -12.76
N PRO A 49 -0.13 -7.97 -13.73
CA PRO A 49 -1.13 -7.61 -14.75
C PRO A 49 -2.44 -7.05 -14.20
N VAL A 50 -2.93 -7.59 -13.06
CA VAL A 50 -4.15 -7.10 -12.40
C VAL A 50 -3.91 -5.71 -11.81
N ILE A 51 -2.77 -5.52 -11.14
CA ILE A 51 -2.39 -4.24 -10.54
C ILE A 51 -2.23 -3.18 -11.65
N THR A 52 -1.54 -3.51 -12.75
CA THR A 52 -1.39 -2.63 -13.91
C THR A 52 -2.74 -2.25 -14.51
N ALA A 53 -3.68 -3.19 -14.64
CA ALA A 53 -5.03 -2.88 -15.10
C ALA A 53 -5.78 -1.92 -14.16
N GLN A 54 -5.61 -2.06 -12.84
CA GLN A 54 -6.18 -1.14 -11.86
C GLN A 54 -5.56 0.27 -11.97
N MET A 55 -4.23 0.35 -12.10
CA MET A 55 -3.52 1.63 -12.28
C MET A 55 -3.93 2.30 -13.60
N ALA A 56 -4.03 1.55 -14.69
CA ALA A 56 -4.46 2.05 -16.00
C ALA A 56 -5.91 2.58 -15.99
N ALA A 57 -6.78 2.02 -15.14
CA ALA A 57 -8.14 2.52 -14.99
C ALA A 57 -8.20 3.87 -14.24
N GLY A 58 -7.19 4.21 -13.43
CA GLY A 58 -7.15 5.48 -12.69
C GLY A 58 -6.81 5.35 -11.21
N ALA A 59 -6.51 4.14 -10.71
CA ALA A 59 -6.11 3.95 -9.33
C ALA A 59 -4.83 4.74 -9.00
N ARG A 60 -4.73 5.22 -7.77
CA ARG A 60 -3.60 6.04 -7.30
C ARG A 60 -2.92 5.37 -6.11
N GLY A 61 -1.80 4.74 -6.41
CA GLY A 61 -1.02 3.95 -5.46
C GLY A 61 -1.68 2.61 -5.13
N VAL A 62 -1.02 1.84 -4.27
CA VAL A 62 -1.49 0.50 -3.85
C VAL A 62 -1.46 0.36 -2.33
N THR A 63 -2.32 -0.54 -1.83
CA THR A 63 -2.30 -0.99 -0.44
C THR A 63 -1.78 -2.43 -0.38
N VAL A 64 -0.79 -2.67 0.47
CA VAL A 64 -0.10 -3.95 0.63
C VAL A 64 -0.23 -4.49 2.04
N SER A 65 -0.11 -5.81 2.17
CA SER A 65 -0.14 -6.54 3.45
C SER A 65 1.23 -6.98 3.94
N THR A 66 2.27 -6.84 3.11
CA THR A 66 3.66 -7.17 3.47
C THR A 66 4.65 -6.17 2.88
N LEU A 67 5.84 -6.04 3.47
CA LEU A 67 6.92 -5.24 2.87
C LEU A 67 7.49 -5.87 1.59
N LYS A 68 7.38 -7.20 1.43
CA LYS A 68 7.75 -7.87 0.17
C LYS A 68 6.85 -7.45 -0.98
N GLU A 69 5.54 -7.31 -0.73
CA GLU A 69 4.60 -6.76 -1.71
C GLU A 69 4.93 -5.29 -2.03
N ALA A 70 5.31 -4.47 -1.03
CA ALA A 70 5.76 -3.10 -1.27
C ALA A 70 7.00 -3.05 -2.18
N GLU A 71 8.01 -3.87 -1.87
CA GLU A 71 9.25 -3.95 -2.65
C GLU A 71 8.97 -4.40 -4.09
N HIS A 72 8.14 -5.43 -4.27
CA HIS A 72 7.75 -5.91 -5.58
C HIS A 72 7.03 -4.83 -6.39
N CYS A 73 6.05 -4.14 -5.81
CA CYS A 73 5.33 -3.05 -6.50
C CYS A 73 6.25 -1.89 -6.85
N PHE A 74 7.15 -1.52 -5.95
CA PHE A 74 8.11 -0.45 -6.17
C PHE A 74 9.08 -0.78 -7.32
N ALA A 75 9.56 -2.02 -7.38
CA ALA A 75 10.39 -2.50 -8.48
C ALA A 75 9.70 -2.45 -9.85
N GLN A 76 8.36 -2.43 -9.87
CA GLN A 76 7.53 -2.28 -11.08
C GLN A 76 7.10 -0.82 -11.34
N GLY A 77 7.71 0.15 -10.65
CA GLY A 77 7.47 1.58 -10.84
C GLY A 77 6.29 2.15 -10.05
N ILE A 78 5.64 1.36 -9.19
CA ILE A 78 4.54 1.83 -8.34
C ILE A 78 5.15 2.41 -7.05
N SER A 79 5.35 3.73 -7.04
CA SER A 79 6.04 4.42 -5.94
C SER A 79 5.15 4.76 -4.74
N ASP A 80 3.84 4.90 -4.93
CA ASP A 80 2.92 5.25 -3.85
C ASP A 80 2.31 4.00 -3.20
N VAL A 81 2.84 3.62 -2.04
CA VAL A 81 2.52 2.34 -1.37
C VAL A 81 2.08 2.58 0.07
N PHE A 82 0.97 1.95 0.46
CA PHE A 82 0.50 1.95 1.85
C PHE A 82 0.60 0.54 2.44
N TYR A 83 1.40 0.37 3.50
CA TYR A 83 1.48 -0.87 4.26
C TYR A 83 0.40 -0.90 5.33
N ALA A 84 -0.70 -1.60 5.05
CA ALA A 84 -1.92 -1.61 5.88
C ALA A 84 -1.91 -2.69 6.97
N VAL A 85 -0.77 -2.83 7.64
CA VAL A 85 -0.62 -3.69 8.83
C VAL A 85 0.18 -2.90 9.85
N ALA A 86 -0.23 -2.96 11.13
CA ALA A 86 0.49 -2.31 12.21
C ALA A 86 1.98 -2.71 12.15
N ILE A 87 2.86 -1.74 11.96
CA ILE A 87 4.27 -2.04 11.72
C ILE A 87 4.93 -2.49 13.02
N ALA A 88 5.53 -3.68 12.99
CA ALA A 88 6.40 -4.14 14.06
C ALA A 88 7.70 -3.31 14.03
N PRO A 89 8.24 -2.86 15.18
CA PRO A 89 9.47 -2.05 15.22
C PRO A 89 10.65 -2.66 14.45
N GLY A 90 10.82 -3.98 14.52
CA GLY A 90 11.87 -4.70 13.78
C GLY A 90 11.77 -4.62 12.24
N LYS A 91 10.64 -4.15 11.68
CA LYS A 91 10.45 -3.93 10.24
C LYS A 91 10.76 -2.50 9.80
N LEU A 92 11.01 -1.57 10.73
CA LEU A 92 11.32 -0.18 10.42
C LEU A 92 12.59 -0.01 9.56
N PRO A 93 13.69 -0.75 9.78
CA PRO A 93 14.86 -0.68 8.89
C PRO A 93 14.55 -1.05 7.43
N ALA A 94 13.74 -2.08 7.21
CA ALA A 94 13.34 -2.48 5.87
C ALA A 94 12.39 -1.46 5.22
N ALA A 95 11.46 -0.90 5.98
CA ALA A 95 10.60 0.17 5.50
C ALA A 95 11.41 1.42 5.14
N LEU A 96 12.41 1.78 5.95
CA LEU A 96 13.33 2.88 5.68
C LEU A 96 14.16 2.64 4.42
N ALA A 97 14.71 1.44 4.24
CA ALA A 97 15.48 1.09 3.05
C ALA A 97 14.65 1.28 1.77
N LEU A 98 13.36 0.90 1.77
CA LEU A 98 12.47 1.17 0.65
C LEU A 98 12.24 2.67 0.43
N ARG A 99 12.03 3.44 1.50
CA ARG A 99 11.86 4.90 1.41
C ARG A 99 13.08 5.60 0.83
N ARG A 100 14.28 5.22 1.28
CA ARG A 100 15.55 5.76 0.77
C ARG A 100 15.81 5.44 -0.70
N LYS A 101 15.25 4.33 -1.20
CA LYS A 101 15.26 4.01 -2.64
C LYS A 101 14.28 4.88 -3.46
N GLY A 102 13.44 5.70 -2.82
CA GLY A 102 12.47 6.57 -3.47
C GLY A 102 11.02 6.09 -3.39
N CYS A 103 10.72 5.01 -2.66
CA CYS A 103 9.35 4.56 -2.46
C CYS A 103 8.63 5.52 -1.50
N ASN A 104 7.48 6.06 -1.92
CA ASN A 104 6.58 6.82 -1.04
C ASN A 104 5.76 5.86 -0.16
N LEU A 105 6.46 5.11 0.69
CA LEU A 105 5.89 4.10 1.59
C LEU A 105 5.27 4.77 2.82
N SER A 106 3.97 4.58 3.01
CA SER A 106 3.26 4.95 4.24
C SER A 106 3.03 3.72 5.13
N VAL A 107 3.15 3.88 6.45
CA VAL A 107 3.03 2.78 7.44
C VAL A 107 1.86 3.01 8.40
N LEU A 108 1.29 1.94 8.94
CA LEU A 108 0.19 1.98 9.89
C LEU A 108 0.68 1.67 11.31
N THR A 109 0.10 2.33 12.31
CA THR A 109 0.15 1.90 13.71
C THR A 109 -1.17 2.18 14.41
N ASP A 110 -1.51 1.37 15.40
CA ASP A 110 -2.76 1.40 16.18
C ASP A 110 -2.51 1.51 17.69
N SER A 111 -1.26 1.72 18.11
CA SER A 111 -0.90 1.89 19.52
C SER A 111 0.04 3.08 19.73
N VAL A 112 0.00 3.65 20.94
CA VAL A 112 0.93 4.72 21.34
C VAL A 112 2.37 4.21 21.35
N ALA A 113 2.60 2.99 21.84
CA ALA A 113 3.93 2.38 21.84
C ALA A 113 4.48 2.19 20.42
N GLY A 114 3.65 1.74 19.48
CA GLY A 114 4.05 1.62 18.07
C GLY A 114 4.34 2.97 17.42
N ALA A 115 3.54 3.99 17.75
CA ALA A 115 3.79 5.35 17.30
C ALA A 115 5.10 5.93 17.84
N GLN A 116 5.40 5.74 19.13
CA GLN A 116 6.66 6.17 19.73
C GLN A 116 7.84 5.45 19.06
N ALA A 117 7.75 4.14 18.84
CA ALA A 117 8.80 3.39 18.16
C ALA A 117 9.08 3.89 16.73
N ILE A 118 8.04 4.31 15.98
CA ILE A 118 8.21 4.94 14.66
C ILE A 118 8.93 6.29 14.80
N VAL A 119 8.53 7.12 15.76
CA VAL A 119 9.11 8.44 16.02
C VAL A 119 10.58 8.32 16.40
N ASP A 120 10.91 7.50 17.39
CA ASP A 120 12.28 7.33 17.88
C ASP A 120 13.21 6.86 16.76
N PHE A 121 12.77 5.87 15.98
CA PHE A 121 13.50 5.36 14.83
C PHE A 121 13.68 6.43 13.75
N ALA A 122 12.64 7.24 13.48
CA ALA A 122 12.70 8.31 12.50
C ALA A 122 13.71 9.42 12.89
N GLN A 123 13.76 9.79 14.18
CA GLN A 123 14.74 10.77 14.70
C GLN A 123 16.18 10.26 14.58
N GLN A 124 16.42 8.99 14.92
CA GLN A 124 17.75 8.37 14.83
C GLN A 124 18.31 8.31 13.40
N HIS A 125 17.43 8.37 12.39
CA HIS A 125 17.79 8.21 10.99
C HIS A 125 17.56 9.47 10.12
N ASP A 126 17.22 10.60 10.76
CA ASP A 126 16.87 11.88 10.13
C ASP A 126 15.82 11.74 9.01
N GLU A 127 14.76 11.01 9.30
CA GLU A 127 13.75 10.60 8.32
C GLU A 127 12.34 10.98 8.74
N ARG A 128 11.44 11.09 7.76
CA ARG A 128 10.03 11.40 8.01
C ARG A 128 9.16 10.31 7.45
N PHE A 129 8.63 9.45 8.32
CA PHE A 129 7.62 8.47 7.90
C PHE A 129 6.26 9.14 7.69
N ARG A 130 5.63 8.92 6.53
CA ARG A 130 4.19 9.16 6.41
C ARG A 130 3.47 8.02 7.12
N GLY A 131 2.60 8.34 8.07
CA GLY A 131 1.85 7.36 8.86
C GLY A 131 0.35 7.54 8.73
N VAL A 132 -0.43 6.48 9.00
CA VAL A 132 -1.87 6.56 9.31
C VAL A 132 -2.10 5.95 10.70
N GLY A 133 -2.76 6.69 11.60
CA GLY A 133 -3.01 6.32 12.99
C GLY A 133 -4.31 6.93 13.51
N LEU A 134 -4.88 6.36 14.58
CA LEU A 134 -6.11 6.85 15.22
C LEU A 134 -5.91 8.27 15.79
N LYS A 135 -6.96 9.08 15.87
CA LYS A 135 -6.89 10.47 16.38
C LYS A 135 -6.24 10.59 17.77
N SER A 136 -6.43 9.59 18.65
CA SER A 136 -5.78 9.54 19.98
C SER A 136 -4.26 9.35 19.90
N ILE A 137 -3.76 8.71 18.85
CA ILE A 137 -2.34 8.47 18.58
C ILE A 137 -1.69 9.72 17.96
N ALA A 138 -2.44 10.49 17.17
CA ALA A 138 -1.98 11.76 16.62
C ALA A 138 -1.55 12.75 17.71
N THR A 139 -2.25 12.76 18.85
CA THR A 139 -1.90 13.61 20.00
C THR A 139 -0.60 13.18 20.67
N ALA A 140 -0.37 11.87 20.84
CA ALA A 140 0.88 11.34 21.40
C ALA A 140 2.08 11.61 20.48
N ILE A 141 1.90 11.46 19.16
CA ILE A 141 2.92 11.80 18.16
C ILE A 141 3.20 13.32 18.16
N ALA A 142 2.18 14.17 18.27
CA ALA A 142 2.35 15.62 18.32
C ALA A 142 3.07 16.10 19.60
N GLN A 143 2.91 15.38 20.72
CA GLN A 143 3.64 15.64 21.96
C GLN A 143 5.11 15.18 21.89
N ALA A 144 5.38 14.07 21.19
CA ALA A 144 6.73 13.55 20.95
C ALA A 144 7.47 14.26 19.80
N TRP A 145 6.76 14.96 18.91
CA TRP A 145 7.30 15.62 17.72
C TRP A 145 6.76 17.05 17.56
N PRO A 146 7.48 18.08 18.04
CA PRO A 146 6.95 19.45 18.14
C PRO A 146 6.87 20.24 16.80
N LEU A 147 6.86 19.58 15.64
CA LEU A 147 6.80 20.25 14.33
C LEU A 147 5.45 20.01 13.61
N LYS A 148 4.78 21.12 13.27
CA LYS A 148 3.44 21.29 12.64
C LYS A 148 3.20 20.61 11.27
N THR A 149 3.94 19.58 10.85
CA THR A 149 3.89 19.12 9.45
C THR A 149 3.72 17.61 9.29
N MET A 150 2.72 17.03 9.97
CA MET A 150 2.20 15.72 9.60
C MET A 150 0.88 15.91 8.86
N ARG A 151 0.91 15.79 7.52
CA ARG A 151 -0.32 15.71 6.71
C ARG A 151 -0.73 14.24 6.63
N TRP A 152 -1.83 13.91 7.30
CA TRP A 152 -2.59 12.67 7.06
C TRP A 152 -3.16 12.65 5.65
#